data_AF-X0QK62-F1
#
_entry.id   AF-X0QK62-F1
#
_cell.length_a   1.000
_cell.length_b   1.000
_cell.length_c   1.000
_cell.angle_alpha   90.00
_cell.angle_beta   90.00
_cell.angle_gamma   90.00
#
_symmetry.space_group_name_H-M   'P 1'
#
loop_
_entity.id
_entity.type
_entity.pdbx_description
1 polymer ?
#
loop_
_entity_poly.entity_id
_entity_poly.type
_entity_poly.pdbx_seq_one_letter_code
_entity_poly.pdbx_strand_id
1 'polypeptide(L)'
;MQLAAFIYGIYNIAISRPVYIAFDTFRFEVVQANNIPVESIEQASDPYNTLGWGKPKFVAVRPIDNIEQKNDRLFVELETDVAPSMQPNLYEPMADQWETINREGSDFNSLYKTNSKVSVDAITSKYPSAKAWPPLKAYEQDMVVLIDDNNIVDIVDLRPW
;
A
#
# COMPACT_ATOMS: atom_id res chain seq x y z
N MET A 1 -6.99 -37.19 -0.46
CA MET A 1 -6.96 -36.18 -1.52
C MET A 1 -7.51 -34.81 -1.08
N GLN A 2 -8.47 -34.73 -0.15
CA GLN A 2 -8.97 -33.42 0.34
C GLN A 2 -8.05 -32.74 1.38
N LEU A 3 -7.44 -33.51 2.29
CA LEU A 3 -6.53 -32.98 3.32
C LEU A 3 -5.29 -32.27 2.72
N ALA A 4 -4.73 -32.81 1.64
CA ALA A 4 -3.57 -32.24 0.97
C ALA A 4 -3.90 -30.92 0.27
N ALA A 5 -5.07 -30.83 -0.41
CA ALA A 5 -5.55 -29.59 -1.01
C ALA A 5 -5.85 -28.52 0.05
N PHE A 6 -6.35 -28.93 1.23
CA PHE A 6 -6.60 -28.03 2.36
C PHE A 6 -5.30 -27.48 2.97
N ILE A 7 -4.31 -28.35 3.23
CA ILE A 7 -2.99 -27.93 3.72
C ILE A 7 -2.31 -26.99 2.72
N TYR A 8 -2.41 -27.29 1.43
CA TYR A 8 -1.90 -26.43 0.37
C TYR A 8 -2.62 -25.06 0.31
N GLY A 9 -3.94 -25.05 0.49
CA GLY A 9 -4.73 -23.82 0.58
C GLY A 9 -4.29 -22.93 1.74
N ILE A 10 -4.14 -23.51 2.94
CA ILE A 10 -3.65 -22.78 4.13
C ILE A 10 -2.22 -22.27 3.90
N TYR A 11 -1.35 -23.08 3.31
CA TYR A 11 0.03 -22.69 3.01
C TYR A 11 0.09 -21.46 2.09
N ASN A 12 -0.69 -21.45 1.00
CA ASN A 12 -0.74 -20.31 0.09
C ASN A 12 -1.26 -19.03 0.77
N ILE A 13 -2.32 -19.14 1.59
CA ILE A 13 -2.82 -18.00 2.36
C ILE A 13 -1.75 -17.49 3.33
N ALA A 14 -0.99 -18.39 3.96
CA ALA A 14 0.04 -18.01 4.92
C ALA A 14 1.23 -17.26 4.27
N ILE A 15 1.62 -17.64 3.04
CA ILE A 15 2.73 -16.99 2.31
C ILE A 15 2.29 -15.70 1.60
N SER A 16 1.06 -15.65 1.05
CA SER A 16 0.51 -14.47 0.37
C SER A 16 -0.20 -13.49 1.31
N ARG A 17 0.03 -13.60 2.62
CA ARG A 17 -0.61 -12.72 3.60
C ARG A 17 -0.11 -11.28 3.43
N PRO A 18 -0.99 -10.27 3.51
CA PRO A 18 -0.57 -8.87 3.52
C PRO A 18 0.16 -8.56 4.83
N VAL A 19 1.33 -7.94 4.73
CA VAL A 19 2.16 -7.54 5.89
C VAL A 19 2.33 -6.04 5.99
N TYR A 20 2.33 -5.33 4.85
CA TYR A 20 2.40 -3.88 4.80
C TYR A 20 1.38 -3.29 3.83
N ILE A 21 1.03 -2.03 4.08
CA ILE A 21 0.40 -1.13 3.13
C ILE A 21 1.35 0.06 3.00
N ALA A 22 2.15 0.08 1.94
CA ALA A 22 3.26 1.01 1.78
C ALA A 22 2.86 2.18 0.88
N PHE A 23 3.01 3.41 1.37
CA PHE A 23 2.90 4.60 0.54
C PHE A 23 4.17 4.80 -0.26
N ASP A 24 4.08 4.74 -1.59
CA ASP A 24 5.18 5.04 -2.50
C ASP A 24 4.78 6.18 -3.43
N THR A 25 5.40 7.34 -3.19
CA THR A 25 5.34 8.58 -3.99
C THR A 25 3.95 9.22 -4.10
N PHE A 26 2.93 8.50 -4.56
CA PHE A 26 1.58 9.02 -4.80
C PHE A 26 0.45 8.03 -4.48
N ARG A 27 0.77 6.76 -4.19
CA ARG A 27 -0.22 5.71 -3.92
C ARG A 27 0.21 4.79 -2.80
N PHE A 28 -0.75 4.15 -2.18
CA PHE A 28 -0.49 2.99 -1.33
C PHE A 28 -0.41 1.71 -2.17
N GLU A 29 0.35 0.73 -1.71
CA GLU A 29 0.42 -0.61 -2.28
C GLU A 29 0.34 -1.66 -1.18
N VAL A 30 -0.48 -2.69 -1.38
CA VAL A 30 -0.53 -3.86 -0.50
C VAL A 30 0.68 -4.73 -0.77
N VAL A 31 1.48 -4.97 0.26
CA VAL A 31 2.69 -5.78 0.17
C VAL A 31 2.45 -7.12 0.87
N GLN A 32 2.57 -8.21 0.13
CA GLN A 32 2.46 -9.57 0.66
C GLN A 32 3.82 -10.10 1.10
N ALA A 33 3.83 -10.98 2.11
CA ALA A 33 5.08 -11.49 2.70
C ALA A 33 5.98 -12.21 1.68
N ASN A 34 5.39 -12.92 0.72
CA ASN A 34 6.10 -13.64 -0.34
C ASN A 34 6.67 -12.73 -1.45
N ASN A 35 6.30 -11.45 -1.51
CA ASN A 35 6.86 -10.50 -2.48
C ASN A 35 8.07 -9.72 -1.95
N ILE A 36 8.39 -9.86 -0.67
CA ILE A 36 9.47 -9.12 -0.03
C ILE A 36 10.79 -9.90 -0.20
N PRO A 37 11.85 -9.31 -0.80
CA PRO A 37 13.16 -9.94 -0.84
C PRO A 37 13.76 -10.12 0.56
N VAL A 38 14.41 -11.26 0.79
CA VAL A 38 15.03 -11.57 2.09
C VAL A 38 16.14 -10.56 2.40
N GLU A 39 16.93 -10.20 1.40
CA GLU A 39 18.03 -9.25 1.50
C GLU A 39 17.54 -7.86 1.93
N SER A 40 16.34 -7.47 1.51
CA SER A 40 15.74 -6.20 1.89
C SER A 40 15.31 -6.17 3.36
N ILE A 41 14.84 -7.30 3.89
CA ILE A 41 14.54 -7.45 5.33
C ILE A 41 15.83 -7.42 6.15
N GLU A 42 16.87 -8.12 5.69
CA GLU A 42 18.17 -8.18 6.37
C GLU A 42 18.87 -6.81 6.45
N GLN A 43 18.68 -5.97 5.42
CA GLN A 43 19.22 -4.62 5.37
C GLN A 43 18.33 -3.58 6.05
N ALA A 44 17.09 -3.93 6.41
CA ALA A 44 16.18 -3.00 7.05
C ALA A 44 16.58 -2.72 8.51
N SER A 45 16.22 -1.54 8.99
CA SER A 45 16.33 -1.20 10.40
C SER A 45 15.11 -1.68 11.18
N ASP A 46 15.23 -1.83 12.50
CA ASP A 46 14.06 -2.00 13.37
C ASP A 46 13.08 -0.84 13.17
N PRO A 47 11.76 -1.07 13.10
CA PRO A 47 11.04 -2.35 13.27
C PRO A 47 10.73 -3.09 11.96
N TYR A 48 11.36 -2.73 10.84
CA TYR A 48 11.06 -3.24 9.49
C TYR A 48 11.89 -4.48 9.11
N ASN A 49 12.90 -4.81 9.90
CA ASN A 49 13.76 -6.01 9.77
C ASN A 49 13.08 -7.33 10.15
N THR A 50 11.77 -7.33 10.41
CA THR A 50 10.98 -8.53 10.64
C THR A 50 9.60 -8.38 10.02
N LEU A 51 8.99 -9.52 9.64
CA LEU A 51 7.62 -9.53 9.12
C LEU A 51 6.63 -9.91 10.22
N GLY A 52 5.67 -9.02 10.46
CA GLY A 52 4.58 -9.27 11.40
C GLY A 52 3.60 -10.36 10.95
N TRP A 53 2.76 -10.75 11.89
CA TRP A 53 1.55 -11.55 11.65
C TRP A 53 0.32 -10.73 12.06
N GLY A 54 -0.82 -11.00 11.42
CA GLY A 54 -2.08 -10.32 11.72
C GLY A 54 -2.40 -9.21 10.72
N LYS A 55 -2.75 -8.02 11.22
CA LYS A 55 -3.11 -6.89 10.37
C LYS A 55 -1.86 -6.28 9.71
N PRO A 56 -1.93 -5.91 8.43
CA PRO A 56 -0.82 -5.22 7.77
C PRO A 56 -0.56 -3.87 8.43
N LYS A 57 0.70 -3.45 8.45
CA LYS A 57 1.10 -2.13 8.98
C LYS A 57 1.17 -1.11 7.86
N PHE A 58 0.70 0.11 8.11
CA PHE A 58 0.95 1.23 7.22
C PHE A 58 2.38 1.74 7.39
N VAL A 59 3.08 1.90 6.27
CA VAL A 59 4.46 2.38 6.20
C VAL A 59 4.60 3.33 5.02
N ALA A 60 5.66 4.12 5.02
CA ALA A 60 6.02 4.96 3.90
C ALA A 60 7.34 4.47 3.29
N VAL A 61 7.48 4.61 1.98
CA VAL A 61 8.76 4.46 1.29
C VAL A 61 9.46 5.80 1.32
N ARG A 62 10.72 5.81 1.77
CA ARG A 62 11.55 7.03 1.80
C ARG A 62 11.54 7.72 0.44
N PRO A 63 11.31 9.04 0.38
CA PRO A 63 11.35 9.81 -0.86
C PRO A 63 12.67 9.62 -1.61
N ILE A 64 12.62 9.94 -2.89
CA ILE A 64 13.79 9.91 -3.74
C ILE A 64 14.53 11.23 -3.62
N ASP A 65 15.82 11.19 -3.31
CA ASP A 65 16.66 12.37 -3.10
C ASP A 65 17.15 12.99 -4.41
N ASN A 66 17.44 12.17 -5.42
CA ASN A 66 18.03 12.61 -6.68
C ASN A 66 17.69 11.69 -7.86
N ILE A 67 18.07 12.12 -9.06
CA ILE A 67 17.77 11.40 -10.31
C ILE A 67 18.49 10.05 -10.42
N GLU A 68 19.67 9.91 -9.83
CA GLU A 68 20.43 8.66 -9.85
C GLU A 68 19.68 7.59 -9.04
N GLN A 69 19.29 7.92 -7.80
CA GLN A 69 18.48 7.03 -6.96
C GLN A 69 17.12 6.70 -7.60
N LYS A 70 16.51 7.65 -8.34
CA LYS A 70 15.28 7.38 -9.10
C LYS A 70 15.51 6.30 -10.16
N ASN A 71 16.58 6.44 -10.92
CA ASN A 71 16.92 5.50 -11.99
C ASN A 71 17.26 4.14 -11.42
N ASP A 72 18.04 4.07 -10.34
CA ASP A 72 18.40 2.82 -9.67
C ASP A 72 17.15 2.05 -9.21
N ARG A 73 16.20 2.73 -8.54
CA ARG A 73 14.93 2.11 -8.12
C ARG A 73 14.13 1.58 -9.32
N LEU A 74 14.06 2.36 -10.40
CA LEU A 74 13.37 1.95 -11.62
C LEU A 74 14.05 0.74 -12.29
N PHE A 75 15.37 0.71 -12.36
CA PHE A 75 16.10 -0.42 -12.93
C PHE A 75 15.87 -1.70 -12.11
N VAL A 76 15.94 -1.62 -10.78
CA VAL A 76 15.63 -2.76 -9.89
C VAL A 76 14.21 -3.26 -10.14
N GLU A 77 13.22 -2.37 -10.17
CA GLU A 77 11.82 -2.76 -10.40
C GLU A 77 11.64 -3.41 -11.78
N LEU A 78 12.26 -2.89 -12.84
CA LEU A 78 12.17 -3.47 -14.19
C LEU A 78 12.89 -4.81 -14.32
N GLU A 79 14.01 -5.02 -13.64
CA GLU A 79 14.80 -6.24 -13.72
C GLU A 79 14.25 -7.37 -12.85
N THR A 80 13.65 -7.02 -11.70
CA THR A 80 13.28 -8.00 -10.66
C THR A 80 11.78 -8.08 -10.39
N ASP A 81 10.98 -7.15 -10.93
CA ASP A 81 9.56 -6.96 -10.59
C ASP A 81 9.33 -6.59 -9.11
N VAL A 82 10.40 -6.19 -8.40
CA VAL A 82 10.34 -5.76 -7.00
C VAL A 82 10.24 -4.23 -6.93
N ALA A 83 9.03 -3.75 -6.71
CA ALA A 83 8.76 -2.32 -6.50
C ALA A 83 9.44 -1.79 -5.22
N PRO A 84 9.72 -0.47 -5.11
CA PRO A 84 10.23 0.14 -3.88
C PRO A 84 9.33 -0.10 -2.67
N SER A 85 8.02 -0.15 -2.89
CA SER A 85 7.02 -0.52 -1.89
C SER A 85 7.24 -1.90 -1.28
N MET A 86 7.91 -2.83 -1.96
CA MET A 86 8.18 -4.19 -1.50
C MET A 86 9.53 -4.34 -0.77
N GLN A 87 10.25 -3.23 -0.54
CA GLN A 87 11.61 -3.22 0.00
C GLN A 87 11.66 -2.59 1.40
N PRO A 88 11.54 -3.37 2.50
CA PRO A 88 11.60 -2.86 3.87
C PRO A 88 12.81 -1.99 4.23
N ASN A 89 13.96 -2.15 3.58
CA ASN A 89 15.12 -1.27 3.80
C ASN A 89 14.89 0.18 3.35
N LEU A 90 13.85 0.43 2.54
CA LEU A 90 13.43 1.77 2.13
C LEU A 90 12.33 2.35 3.04
N TYR A 91 11.82 1.60 4.01
CA TYR A 91 10.70 2.05 4.82
C TYR A 91 11.08 3.11 5.84
N GLU A 92 10.11 3.97 6.12
CA GLU A 92 10.12 4.95 7.20
C GLU A 92 8.72 5.10 7.82
N PRO A 93 8.62 5.71 9.01
CA PRO A 93 7.34 5.96 9.65
C PRO A 93 6.40 6.80 8.77
N MET A 94 5.13 6.40 8.71
CA MET A 94 4.07 7.20 8.06
C MET A 94 4.01 8.65 8.55
N ALA A 95 4.38 8.89 9.81
CA ALA A 95 4.41 10.21 10.42
C ALA A 95 5.28 11.21 9.62
N ASP A 96 6.31 10.71 8.95
CA ASP A 96 7.27 11.53 8.21
C ASP A 96 6.79 11.88 6.79
N GLN A 97 5.74 11.21 6.29
CA GLN A 97 5.24 11.39 4.91
C GLN A 97 3.86 12.04 4.81
N TRP A 98 3.24 12.47 5.91
CA TRP A 98 1.90 13.02 5.84
C TRP A 98 1.75 14.27 4.98
N GLU A 99 2.77 15.12 4.91
CA GLU A 99 2.77 16.27 3.99
C GLU A 99 2.63 15.81 2.52
N THR A 100 3.42 14.83 2.12
CA THR A 100 3.35 14.22 0.78
C THR A 100 2.00 13.55 0.56
N ILE A 101 1.55 12.70 1.49
CA ILE A 101 0.30 11.95 1.37
C ILE A 101 -0.90 12.90 1.20
N ASN A 102 -0.96 13.98 1.97
CA ASN A 102 -2.03 14.96 1.86
C ASN A 102 -1.96 15.75 0.55
N ARG A 103 -0.75 16.03 0.05
CA ARG A 103 -0.55 16.73 -1.24
C ARG A 103 -0.99 15.87 -2.42
N GLU A 104 -0.69 14.58 -2.40
CA GLU A 104 -1.05 13.64 -3.49
C GLU A 104 -2.51 13.14 -3.36
N GLY A 105 -3.15 13.36 -2.21
CA GLY A 105 -4.56 13.07 -1.98
C GLY A 105 -5.47 13.78 -2.99
N SER A 106 -6.33 13.01 -3.66
CA SER A 106 -7.29 13.51 -4.65
C SER A 106 -8.60 13.96 -4.00
N ASP A 107 -9.31 14.86 -4.70
CA ASP A 107 -10.65 15.32 -4.34
C ASP A 107 -11.72 14.26 -4.64
N PHE A 108 -12.77 14.16 -3.81
CA PHE A 108 -13.82 13.16 -4.00
C PHE A 108 -14.59 13.28 -5.31
N ASN A 109 -14.64 14.48 -5.93
CA ASN A 109 -15.36 14.65 -7.18
C ASN A 109 -14.76 13.84 -8.34
N SER A 110 -13.46 13.53 -8.30
CA SER A 110 -12.84 12.70 -9.34
C SER A 110 -13.27 11.24 -9.28
N LEU A 111 -13.72 10.72 -8.12
CA LEU A 111 -14.20 9.34 -7.99
C LEU A 111 -15.48 9.06 -8.78
N TYR A 112 -16.30 10.07 -9.07
CA TYR A 112 -17.50 9.90 -9.89
C TYR A 112 -17.19 9.58 -11.37
N LYS A 113 -15.93 9.74 -11.81
CA LYS A 113 -15.52 9.37 -13.17
C LYS A 113 -15.44 7.85 -13.38
N THR A 114 -15.15 7.13 -12.30
CA THR A 114 -14.80 5.70 -12.30
C THR A 114 -15.78 4.88 -11.44
N ASN A 115 -16.61 5.54 -10.64
CA ASN A 115 -17.56 4.92 -9.71
C ASN A 115 -18.97 5.46 -9.91
N SER A 116 -19.96 4.64 -9.53
CA SER A 116 -21.37 5.07 -9.54
C SER A 116 -21.61 6.17 -8.50
N LYS A 117 -22.51 7.11 -8.81
CA LYS A 117 -22.89 8.18 -7.87
C LYS A 117 -23.37 7.62 -6.53
N VAL A 118 -24.16 6.54 -6.57
CA VAL A 118 -24.71 5.89 -5.38
C VAL A 118 -23.60 5.37 -4.46
N SER A 119 -22.56 4.75 -5.02
CA SER A 119 -21.43 4.21 -4.25
C SER A 119 -20.62 5.32 -3.58
N VAL A 120 -20.28 6.38 -4.34
CA VAL A 120 -19.48 7.50 -3.82
C VAL A 120 -20.26 8.28 -2.75
N ASP A 121 -21.54 8.57 -2.98
CA ASP A 121 -22.40 9.25 -2.01
C ASP A 121 -22.55 8.44 -0.71
N ALA A 122 -22.68 7.11 -0.80
CA ALA A 122 -22.78 6.25 0.37
C ALA A 122 -21.50 6.25 1.21
N ILE A 123 -20.33 6.17 0.55
CA ILE A 123 -19.02 6.21 1.23
C ILE A 123 -18.78 7.59 1.87
N THR A 124 -18.97 8.68 1.13
CA THR A 124 -18.77 10.04 1.66
C THR A 124 -19.73 10.36 2.82
N SER A 125 -20.96 9.83 2.79
CA SER A 125 -21.91 9.97 3.90
C SER A 125 -21.51 9.14 5.12
N LYS A 126 -20.91 7.95 4.91
CA LYS A 126 -20.46 7.06 5.98
C LYS A 126 -19.19 7.58 6.67
N TYR A 127 -18.31 8.25 5.94
CA TYR A 127 -17.02 8.77 6.41
C TYR A 127 -16.93 10.29 6.23
N PRO A 128 -17.75 11.08 6.95
CA PRO A 128 -17.79 12.54 6.76
C PRO A 128 -16.51 13.26 7.20
N SER A 129 -15.62 12.59 7.94
CA SER A 129 -14.32 13.14 8.33
C SER A 129 -13.26 13.05 7.23
N ALA A 130 -13.44 12.20 6.22
CA ALA A 130 -12.47 12.01 5.16
C ALA A 130 -12.40 13.28 4.28
N LYS A 131 -11.17 13.76 4.05
CA LYS A 131 -10.90 15.02 3.34
C LYS A 131 -10.30 14.81 1.96
N ALA A 132 -9.55 13.74 1.77
CA ALA A 132 -8.92 13.39 0.51
C ALA A 132 -8.78 11.88 0.38
N TRP A 133 -8.30 11.45 -0.78
CA TRP A 133 -8.06 10.03 -1.02
C TRP A 133 -6.87 9.79 -1.97
N PRO A 134 -5.88 8.98 -1.55
CA PRO A 134 -4.92 8.38 -2.48
C PRO A 134 -5.36 6.99 -2.96
N PRO A 135 -4.88 6.53 -4.13
CA PRO A 135 -5.13 5.17 -4.60
C PRO A 135 -4.47 4.11 -3.70
N LEU A 136 -5.08 2.93 -3.65
CA LEU A 136 -4.48 1.71 -3.12
C LEU A 136 -4.37 0.66 -4.22
N LYS A 137 -3.15 0.36 -4.62
CA LYS A 137 -2.86 -0.79 -5.46
C LYS A 137 -2.96 -2.06 -4.64
N ALA A 138 -3.91 -2.93 -4.96
CA ALA A 138 -4.07 -4.22 -4.30
C ALA A 138 -3.84 -5.36 -5.30
N TYR A 139 -3.81 -6.59 -4.81
CA TYR A 139 -3.48 -7.74 -5.66
C TYR A 139 -4.55 -8.05 -6.72
N GLU A 140 -5.83 -8.08 -6.30
CA GLU A 140 -6.94 -8.42 -7.20
C GLU A 140 -7.64 -7.19 -7.78
N GLN A 141 -7.82 -6.17 -6.95
CA GLN A 141 -8.63 -5.02 -7.32
C GLN A 141 -8.22 -3.78 -6.55
N ASP A 142 -7.90 -2.72 -7.30
CA ASP A 142 -7.50 -1.46 -6.71
C ASP A 142 -8.66 -0.79 -5.98
N MET A 143 -8.29 -0.19 -4.86
CA MET A 143 -9.20 0.42 -3.91
C MET A 143 -8.78 1.86 -3.62
N VAL A 144 -9.50 2.50 -2.73
CA VAL A 144 -9.23 3.86 -2.30
C VAL A 144 -8.95 3.88 -0.81
N VAL A 145 -7.91 4.61 -0.40
CA VAL A 145 -7.65 4.89 1.01
C VAL A 145 -8.24 6.26 1.32
N LEU A 146 -9.10 6.33 2.32
CA LEU A 146 -9.66 7.59 2.82
C LEU A 146 -8.72 8.17 3.87
N ILE A 147 -8.40 9.45 3.74
CA ILE A 147 -7.53 10.16 4.68
C ILE A 147 -8.19 11.43 5.21
N ASP A 148 -7.83 11.82 6.44
CA ASP A 148 -8.10 13.14 7.02
C ASP A 148 -6.77 13.85 7.37
N ASP A 149 -6.77 14.82 8.31
CA ASP A 149 -5.58 15.54 8.74
C ASP A 149 -4.54 14.60 9.40
N ASN A 150 -3.73 13.95 8.56
CA ASN A 150 -2.65 13.03 8.94
C ASN A 150 -3.11 11.71 9.56
N ASN A 151 -4.29 11.20 9.19
CA ASN A 151 -4.72 9.85 9.59
C ASN A 151 -5.36 9.09 8.43
N ILE A 152 -5.20 7.76 8.49
CA ILE A 152 -5.98 6.84 7.66
C ILE A 152 -7.35 6.68 8.31
N VAL A 153 -8.41 7.02 7.58
CA VAL A 153 -9.80 6.87 8.02
C VAL A 153 -10.30 5.45 7.77
N ASP A 154 -10.20 4.98 6.52
CA ASP A 154 -10.57 3.62 6.14
C ASP A 154 -10.03 3.25 4.74
N ILE A 155 -10.12 1.99 4.35
CA ILE A 155 -9.95 1.52 2.97
C ILE A 155 -11.32 1.15 2.44
N VAL A 156 -11.71 1.73 1.30
CA VAL A 156 -13.06 1.59 0.75
C VAL A 156 -13.06 1.02 -0.65
N ASP A 157 -14.13 0.29 -0.95
CA ASP A 157 -14.32 -0.37 -2.24
C ASP A 157 -14.83 0.63 -3.30
N LEU A 158 -13.95 1.55 -3.69
CA LEU A 158 -14.09 2.47 -4.81
C LEU A 158 -12.88 2.33 -5.74
N ARG A 159 -13.05 2.72 -7.00
CA ARG A 159 -12.04 2.60 -8.05
C ARG A 159 -11.26 3.90 -8.25
N PRO A 160 -9.92 3.87 -8.10
CA PRO A 160 -9.11 5.07 -8.30
C PRO A 160 -8.90 5.47 -9.77
N TRP A 161 -9.09 4.55 -10.73
CA TRP A 161 -8.95 4.76 -12.18
C TRP A 161 -9.98 3.98 -13.00
#